data_AF-A0A8B7TUQ7-F1
#
_entry.id   AF-A0A8B7TUQ7-F1
#
_cell.length_a   1.000
_cell.length_b   1.000
_cell.length_c   1.000
_cell.angle_alpha   90.00
_cell.angle_beta   90.00
_cell.angle_gamma   90.00
#
_symmetry.space_group_name_H-M   'P 1'
#
loop_
_entity.id
_entity.type
_entity.pdbx_description
1 polymer ?
#
loop_
_entity_poly.entity_id
_entity_poly.type
_entity_poly.pdbx_seq_one_letter_code
_entity_poly.pdbx_strand_id
1 'polypeptide(L)'
;YPKHAVCCFFLSLDIDECGTGRHNCANDTICFNLDGGYDCRCPHGKNCTGDCIHNGKVKHNGQIWVLENDRCSVCSCQNGFVMCRRMVCDCENPTVDLFCCPECDPRLSSQCLHQNGETLYNSGDTWVQNCQQCRCLQGEVDCWPLPCPDVECEFSVLPENECCPRCVTDPCQADTIRNDITKTCLDEMNVVRFTGSSWIKHGTECTLCQCKNGHICCSVDPQCLQEL
;
A
#
# COMPACT_ATOMS: atom_id res chain seq x y z
N TYR A 1 -11.68 27.21 -19.30
CA TYR A 1 -11.93 26.21 -20.35
C TYR A 1 -10.58 25.77 -20.90
N PRO A 2 -10.26 24.46 -20.84
CA PRO A 2 -8.94 23.91 -20.51
C PRO A 2 -7.94 24.11 -21.67
N LYS A 3 -6.69 24.55 -21.47
CA LYS A 3 -5.50 24.00 -20.77
C LYS A 3 -4.93 22.74 -21.42
N HIS A 4 -3.78 22.96 -22.06
CA HIS A 4 -2.79 21.97 -22.48
C HIS A 4 -2.64 20.84 -21.46
N ALA A 5 -2.85 19.62 -21.92
CA ALA A 5 -2.31 18.41 -21.32
C ALA A 5 -1.44 17.77 -22.41
N VAL A 6 -0.14 18.04 -22.39
CA VAL A 6 0.84 17.04 -22.84
C VAL A 6 0.87 16.00 -21.72
N CYS A 7 -0.19 15.21 -21.65
CA CYS A 7 -0.15 13.96 -20.95
C CYS A 7 0.52 13.01 -21.93
N CYS A 8 1.60 12.35 -21.52
CA CYS A 8 1.93 11.05 -22.09
C CYS A 8 0.72 10.16 -21.88
N PHE A 9 -0.25 10.23 -22.79
CA PHE A 9 -1.13 9.13 -23.09
C PHE A 9 -0.18 8.03 -23.58
N PHE A 10 0.36 7.25 -22.65
CA PHE A 10 0.27 5.82 -22.85
C PHE A 10 -1.23 5.57 -22.97
N LEU A 11 -1.75 5.68 -24.20
CA LEU A 11 -2.85 4.84 -24.62
C LEU A 11 -2.35 3.45 -24.23
N SER A 12 -2.84 2.88 -23.14
CA SER A 12 -2.72 1.46 -22.93
C SER A 12 -3.56 0.86 -24.05
N LEU A 13 -2.95 0.76 -25.23
CA LEU A 13 -3.52 0.02 -26.33
C LEU A 13 -3.80 -1.36 -25.75
N ASP A 14 -5.08 -1.72 -25.77
CA ASP A 14 -5.52 -3.04 -25.32
C ASP A 14 -4.64 -4.10 -25.98
N ILE A 15 -4.05 -4.97 -25.15
CA ILE A 15 -3.18 -6.03 -25.63
C ILE A 15 -4.11 -7.16 -26.04
N ASP A 16 -4.08 -7.55 -27.32
CA ASP A 16 -4.82 -8.75 -27.71
C ASP A 16 -4.16 -10.00 -27.12
N GLU A 17 -4.55 -10.41 -25.91
CA GLU A 17 -3.95 -11.56 -25.24
C GLU A 17 -4.26 -12.87 -25.99
N CYS A 18 -5.41 -12.94 -26.64
CA CYS A 18 -5.81 -14.09 -27.45
C CYS A 18 -4.94 -14.21 -28.72
N GLY A 19 -4.70 -13.10 -29.41
CA GLY A 19 -3.85 -13.05 -30.60
C GLY A 19 -2.35 -13.20 -30.31
N THR A 20 -1.90 -12.74 -29.13
CA THR A 20 -0.50 -12.85 -28.70
C THR A 20 -0.16 -14.14 -27.94
N GLY A 21 -1.18 -14.96 -27.62
CA GLY A 21 -1.01 -16.18 -26.80
C GLY A 21 -0.66 -15.89 -25.34
N ARG A 22 -0.94 -14.67 -24.86
CA ARG A 22 -0.71 -14.23 -23.47
C ARG A 22 -1.94 -14.43 -22.59
N HIS A 23 -2.66 -15.53 -22.80
CA HIS A 23 -3.86 -15.89 -22.05
C HIS A 23 -3.65 -17.19 -21.27
N ASN A 24 -4.48 -17.37 -20.24
CA ASN A 24 -4.41 -18.53 -19.35
C ASN A 24 -5.55 -19.52 -19.64
N CYS A 25 -6.31 -19.32 -20.73
CA CYS A 25 -7.47 -20.15 -21.05
C CYS A 25 -7.12 -21.65 -21.10
N ALA A 26 -8.00 -22.46 -20.52
CA ALA A 26 -7.92 -23.91 -20.61
C ALA A 26 -8.07 -24.38 -22.06
N ASN A 27 -7.47 -25.53 -22.40
CA ASN A 27 -7.39 -26.04 -23.77
C ASN A 27 -8.76 -26.34 -24.42
N ASP A 28 -9.78 -26.53 -23.59
CA ASP A 28 -11.17 -26.80 -23.99
C ASP A 28 -12.06 -25.54 -23.96
N THR A 29 -11.49 -24.38 -23.66
CA THR A 29 -12.16 -23.07 -23.64
C THR A 29 -11.70 -22.18 -24.80
N ILE A 30 -12.54 -21.23 -25.19
CA ILE A 30 -12.26 -20.25 -26.24
C ILE A 30 -11.91 -18.92 -25.58
N CYS A 31 -10.79 -18.31 -25.99
CA CYS A 31 -10.36 -16.98 -25.58
C CYS A 31 -11.13 -15.90 -26.36
N PHE A 32 -11.67 -14.91 -25.64
CA PHE A 32 -12.33 -13.73 -26.18
C PHE A 32 -11.61 -12.48 -25.69
N ASN A 33 -11.03 -11.71 -26.61
CA ASN A 33 -10.38 -10.45 -26.28
C ASN A 33 -11.43 -9.36 -25.98
N LEU A 34 -11.23 -8.60 -24.92
CA LEU A 34 -12.10 -7.53 -24.44
C LEU A 34 -11.27 -6.26 -24.19
N ASP A 35 -11.88 -5.08 -24.25
CA ASP A 35 -11.17 -3.85 -23.91
C ASP A 35 -10.75 -3.87 -22.43
N GLY A 36 -9.43 -3.89 -22.17
CA GLY A 36 -8.83 -4.04 -20.85
C GLY A 36 -8.45 -5.47 -20.43
N GLY A 37 -8.55 -6.47 -21.32
CA GLY A 37 -8.10 -7.85 -21.05
C GLY A 37 -8.83 -8.95 -21.86
N TYR A 38 -9.01 -10.14 -21.28
CA TYR A 38 -9.63 -11.28 -22.00
C TYR A 38 -10.57 -12.12 -21.11
N ASP A 39 -11.45 -12.88 -21.76
CA ASP A 39 -12.41 -13.81 -21.12
C ASP A 39 -12.34 -15.20 -21.76
N CYS A 40 -12.28 -16.26 -20.96
CA CYS A 40 -12.20 -17.64 -21.42
C CYS A 40 -13.56 -18.32 -21.25
N ARG A 41 -14.25 -18.63 -22.35
CA ARG A 41 -15.60 -19.20 -22.30
C ARG A 41 -15.64 -20.63 -22.81
N CYS A 42 -16.45 -21.44 -22.14
CA CYS A 42 -16.79 -22.77 -22.62
C CYS A 42 -17.73 -22.66 -23.84
N PRO A 43 -17.46 -23.34 -24.96
CA PRO A 43 -18.36 -23.34 -26.12
C PRO A 43 -19.74 -23.90 -25.77
N HIS A 44 -20.80 -23.26 -26.28
CA HIS A 44 -22.17 -23.72 -26.04
C HIS A 44 -22.39 -25.14 -26.57
N GLY A 45 -22.92 -26.04 -25.72
CA GLY A 45 -23.13 -27.45 -26.08
C GLY A 45 -21.92 -28.37 -25.88
N LYS A 46 -20.84 -27.87 -25.25
CA LYS A 46 -19.68 -28.67 -24.80
C LYS A 46 -19.61 -28.64 -23.27
N ASN A 47 -19.12 -29.74 -22.68
CA ASN A 47 -18.70 -29.75 -21.28
C ASN A 47 -17.19 -29.50 -21.23
N CYS A 48 -16.80 -28.34 -20.71
CA CYS A 48 -15.40 -28.08 -20.40
C CYS A 48 -15.07 -28.69 -19.03
N THR A 49 -13.90 -29.31 -18.90
CA THR A 49 -13.42 -29.88 -17.65
C THR A 49 -12.95 -28.77 -16.68
N GLY A 50 -12.48 -27.64 -17.22
CA GLY A 50 -11.86 -26.58 -16.42
C GLY A 50 -10.50 -26.99 -15.87
N ASP A 51 -9.81 -27.89 -16.59
CA ASP A 51 -8.49 -28.38 -16.23
C ASP A 51 -7.41 -27.33 -16.53
N CYS A 52 -6.37 -27.33 -15.72
CA CYS A 52 -5.23 -26.43 -15.83
C CYS A 52 -4.03 -27.15 -16.43
N ILE A 53 -3.15 -26.42 -17.12
CA ILE A 53 -1.85 -26.94 -17.55
C ILE A 53 -0.77 -26.31 -16.68
N HIS A 54 0.02 -27.14 -16.00
CA HIS A 54 1.13 -26.69 -15.16
C HIS A 54 2.38 -27.53 -15.45
N ASN A 55 3.48 -26.87 -15.85
CA ASN A 55 4.72 -27.51 -16.29
C ASN A 55 4.51 -28.63 -17.32
N GLY A 56 3.63 -28.40 -18.29
CA GLY A 56 3.29 -29.37 -19.34
C GLY A 56 2.45 -30.57 -18.88
N LYS A 57 2.04 -30.64 -17.60
CA LYS A 57 1.15 -31.66 -17.06
C LYS A 57 -0.27 -31.09 -16.91
N VAL A 58 -1.27 -31.87 -17.28
CA VAL A 58 -2.68 -31.54 -17.03
C VAL A 58 -2.98 -31.76 -15.55
N LYS A 59 -3.65 -30.79 -14.94
CA LYS A 59 -4.16 -30.80 -13.57
C LYS A 59 -5.67 -30.65 -13.61
N HIS A 60 -6.39 -31.55 -12.95
CA HIS A 60 -7.83 -31.54 -13.02
C HIS A 60 -8.43 -30.39 -12.22
N ASN A 61 -9.60 -29.90 -12.64
CA ASN A 61 -10.33 -28.90 -11.86
C ASN A 61 -10.56 -29.37 -10.41
N GLY A 62 -10.21 -28.53 -9.44
CA GLY A 62 -10.24 -28.83 -8.00
C GLY A 62 -9.01 -29.58 -7.46
N GLN A 63 -8.08 -30.01 -8.32
CA GLN A 63 -6.86 -30.67 -7.87
C GLN A 63 -5.96 -29.70 -7.08
N ILE A 64 -5.37 -30.19 -5.99
CA ILE A 64 -4.38 -29.49 -5.18
C ILE A 64 -3.05 -30.26 -5.23
N TRP A 65 -1.92 -29.56 -5.32
CA TRP A 65 -0.60 -30.17 -5.31
C TRP A 65 0.46 -29.23 -4.71
N VAL A 66 1.56 -29.81 -4.24
CA VAL A 66 2.76 -29.07 -3.80
C VAL A 66 3.73 -28.92 -4.96
N LEU A 67 4.43 -27.80 -5.07
CA LEU A 67 5.43 -27.59 -6.12
C LEU A 67 6.71 -28.40 -5.83
N GLU A 68 7.28 -29.00 -6.88
CA GLU A 68 8.52 -29.77 -6.78
C GLU A 68 9.74 -28.86 -6.48
N ASN A 69 9.76 -27.67 -7.08
CA ASN A 69 10.84 -26.68 -6.90
C ASN A 69 10.70 -25.86 -5.62
N ASP A 70 9.48 -25.74 -5.09
CA ASP A 70 9.19 -25.02 -3.84
C ASP A 70 8.18 -25.82 -3.02
N ARG A 71 8.72 -26.65 -2.13
CA ARG A 71 7.93 -27.54 -1.28
C ARG A 71 7.01 -26.79 -0.30
N CYS A 72 7.23 -25.49 -0.14
CA CYS A 72 6.47 -24.62 0.74
C CYS A 72 5.30 -23.94 0.03
N SER A 73 5.15 -24.17 -1.28
CA SER A 73 4.06 -23.65 -2.09
C SER A 73 3.05 -24.75 -2.43
N VAL A 74 1.79 -24.46 -2.15
CA VAL A 74 0.63 -25.28 -2.53
C VAL A 74 -0.14 -24.57 -3.64
N CYS A 75 -0.43 -25.31 -4.70
CA CYS A 75 -1.20 -24.84 -5.84
C CYS A 75 -2.51 -25.60 -5.96
N SER A 76 -3.54 -24.91 -6.44
CA SER A 76 -4.81 -25.50 -6.83
C SER A 76 -5.16 -25.14 -8.26
N CYS A 77 -5.89 -26.04 -8.94
CA CYS A 77 -6.52 -25.75 -10.21
C CYS A 77 -7.98 -25.39 -9.96
N GLN A 78 -8.41 -24.22 -10.41
CA GLN A 78 -9.80 -23.79 -10.29
C GLN A 78 -10.28 -23.19 -11.61
N ASN A 79 -11.14 -23.92 -12.31
CA ASN A 79 -11.76 -23.52 -13.58
C ASN A 79 -10.74 -23.02 -14.62
N GLY A 80 -9.64 -23.76 -14.81
CA GLY A 80 -8.57 -23.44 -15.75
C GLY A 80 -7.45 -22.57 -15.19
N PHE A 81 -7.61 -22.01 -13.98
CA PHE A 81 -6.60 -21.16 -13.35
C PHE A 81 -5.78 -21.92 -12.32
N VAL A 82 -4.46 -21.89 -12.47
CA VAL A 82 -3.52 -22.35 -11.44
C VAL A 82 -3.32 -21.23 -10.43
N MET A 83 -3.73 -21.46 -9.19
CA MET A 83 -3.55 -20.54 -8.07
C MET A 83 -2.56 -21.13 -7.08
N CYS A 84 -1.39 -20.53 -6.95
CA CYS A 84 -0.36 -20.96 -6.00
C CYS A 84 -0.25 -19.98 -4.84
N ARG A 85 -0.05 -20.53 -3.63
CA ARG A 85 0.22 -19.74 -2.42
C ARG A 85 1.21 -20.49 -1.54
N ARG A 86 1.91 -19.75 -0.69
CA ARG A 86 2.69 -20.36 0.40
C ARG A 86 1.74 -21.12 1.33
N MET A 87 2.20 -22.26 1.85
CA MET A 87 1.43 -23.04 2.82
C MET A 87 1.20 -22.23 4.09
N VAL A 88 0.02 -22.40 4.68
CA VAL A 88 -0.31 -21.82 5.98
C VAL A 88 0.22 -22.76 7.05
N CYS A 89 0.97 -22.22 7.99
CA CYS A 89 1.62 -22.96 9.05
C CYS A 89 0.69 -23.13 10.26
N ASP A 90 0.60 -24.35 10.77
CA ASP A 90 -0.06 -24.69 12.02
C ASP A 90 1.02 -25.02 13.06
N CYS A 91 1.40 -24.03 13.87
CA CYS A 91 2.48 -24.19 14.85
C CYS A 91 2.06 -25.00 16.09
N GLU A 92 0.77 -25.34 16.24
CA GLU A 92 0.32 -26.28 17.27
C GLU A 92 0.65 -27.72 16.88
N ASN A 93 0.90 -27.98 15.60
CA ASN A 93 1.26 -29.29 15.08
C ASN A 93 2.75 -29.60 15.33
N PRO A 94 3.08 -30.63 16.15
CA PRO A 94 4.48 -30.99 16.47
C PRO A 94 5.30 -31.49 15.28
N THR A 95 4.65 -31.80 14.15
CA THR A 95 5.27 -32.35 12.94
C THR A 95 5.40 -31.33 11.81
N VAL A 96 5.15 -30.05 12.11
CA VAL A 96 5.28 -28.95 11.15
C VAL A 96 6.69 -28.91 10.54
N ASP A 97 6.76 -28.73 9.21
CA ASP A 97 8.04 -28.62 8.52
C ASP A 97 8.66 -27.24 8.79
N LEU A 98 9.59 -27.18 9.74
CA LEU A 98 10.30 -25.95 10.12
C LEU A 98 11.10 -25.33 8.97
N PHE A 99 11.41 -26.08 7.92
CA PHE A 99 12.03 -25.49 6.71
C PHE A 99 11.05 -24.56 5.99
N CYS A 100 9.78 -24.95 5.93
CA CYS A 100 8.74 -24.16 5.28
C CYS A 100 8.04 -23.17 6.23
N CYS A 101 7.99 -23.52 7.52
CA CYS A 101 7.44 -22.76 8.62
C CYS A 101 8.51 -22.36 9.65
N PRO A 102 9.52 -21.56 9.28
CA PRO A 102 10.53 -21.11 10.23
C PRO A 102 9.91 -20.32 11.42
N GLU A 103 8.73 -19.74 11.25
CA GLU A 103 7.96 -19.06 12.31
C GLU A 103 7.52 -19.97 13.45
N CYS A 104 7.41 -21.28 13.20
CA CYS A 104 7.05 -22.25 14.23
C CYS A 104 8.26 -22.76 15.01
N ASP A 105 9.49 -22.33 14.70
CA ASP A 105 10.70 -22.79 15.36
C ASP A 105 10.82 -22.17 16.77
N PRO A 106 10.66 -22.95 17.86
CA PRO A 106 10.62 -22.44 19.22
C PRO A 106 12.02 -22.18 19.80
N ARG A 107 13.08 -22.43 19.04
CA ARG A 107 14.46 -22.27 19.54
C ARG A 107 14.76 -20.80 19.75
N LEU A 108 15.43 -20.47 20.85
CA LEU A 108 15.85 -19.08 21.10
C LEU A 108 16.77 -18.54 19.98
N SER A 109 17.50 -19.42 19.29
CA SER A 109 18.34 -19.05 18.14
C SER A 109 17.56 -18.58 16.91
N SER A 110 16.26 -18.93 16.79
CA SER A 110 15.40 -18.46 15.69
C SER A 110 14.56 -17.24 16.07
N GLN A 111 14.59 -16.83 17.34
CA GLN A 111 13.82 -15.72 17.88
C GLN A 111 14.67 -14.45 17.95
N CYS A 112 14.02 -13.30 17.74
CA CYS A 112 14.66 -12.00 17.77
C CYS A 112 14.28 -11.24 19.03
N LEU A 113 15.28 -10.69 19.73
CA LEU A 113 15.04 -9.82 20.87
C LEU A 113 14.76 -8.40 20.39
N HIS A 114 13.64 -7.85 20.80
CA HIS A 114 13.32 -6.45 20.59
C HIS A 114 14.32 -5.54 21.32
N GLN A 115 14.56 -4.34 20.81
CA GLN A 115 15.53 -3.39 21.39
C GLN A 115 15.18 -2.94 22.83
N ASN A 116 13.94 -3.10 23.29
CA ASN A 116 13.58 -2.88 24.69
C ASN A 116 14.14 -3.96 25.64
N GLY A 117 14.63 -5.09 25.11
CA GLY A 117 15.18 -6.20 25.88
C GLY A 117 14.15 -7.13 26.53
N GLU A 118 12.84 -6.91 26.34
CA GLU A 118 11.77 -7.63 27.05
C GLU A 118 10.89 -8.46 26.10
N THR A 119 10.78 -8.05 24.84
CA THR A 119 9.89 -8.71 23.87
C THR A 119 10.69 -9.63 22.96
N LEU A 120 10.27 -10.89 22.83
CA LEU A 120 10.80 -11.85 21.86
C LEU A 120 9.83 -11.99 20.70
N TYR A 121 10.36 -11.90 19.49
CA TYR A 121 9.63 -12.13 18.24
C TYR A 121 10.02 -13.47 17.64
N ASN A 122 9.05 -14.22 17.14
CA ASN A 122 9.31 -15.42 16.37
C ASN A 122 9.81 -15.05 14.97
N SER A 123 10.54 -15.96 14.33
CA SER A 123 10.90 -15.78 12.92
C SER A 123 9.64 -15.50 12.09
N GLY A 124 9.67 -14.57 11.15
CA GLY A 124 8.51 -14.15 10.35
C GLY A 124 7.68 -13.02 10.96
N ASP A 125 7.78 -12.77 12.26
CA ASP A 125 7.06 -11.66 12.89
C ASP A 125 7.54 -10.31 12.35
N THR A 126 6.60 -9.35 12.28
CA THR A 126 6.88 -7.97 11.87
C THR A 126 6.34 -6.98 12.87
N TRP A 127 7.07 -5.89 13.10
CA TRP A 127 6.63 -4.79 13.97
C TRP A 127 7.09 -3.44 13.43
N VAL A 128 6.48 -2.37 13.93
CA VAL A 128 6.86 -0.99 13.60
C VAL A 128 7.53 -0.37 14.82
N GLN A 129 8.68 0.25 14.61
CA GLN A 129 9.45 0.96 15.64
C GLN A 129 10.15 2.16 15.00
N ASN A 130 10.13 3.33 15.64
CA ASN A 130 10.87 4.52 15.17
C ASN A 130 10.68 4.80 13.65
N CYS A 131 9.47 4.62 13.13
CA CYS A 131 9.12 4.75 11.70
C CYS A 131 9.93 3.85 10.74
N GLN A 132 10.36 2.70 11.25
CA GLN A 132 10.89 1.59 10.51
C GLN A 132 9.96 0.39 10.66
N GLN A 133 9.82 -0.36 9.58
CA GLN A 133 9.21 -1.68 9.62
C GLN A 133 10.33 -2.70 9.78
N CYS A 134 10.22 -3.53 10.80
CA CYS A 134 11.18 -4.58 11.10
C CYS A 134 10.58 -5.95 10.92
N ARG A 135 11.44 -6.94 10.63
CA ARG A 135 11.10 -8.34 10.55
C ARG A 135 12.15 -9.19 11.24
N CYS A 136 11.70 -10.18 12.00
CA CYS A 136 12.57 -11.22 12.53
C CYS A 136 12.75 -12.32 11.48
N LEU A 137 13.99 -12.71 11.21
CA LEU A 137 14.33 -13.83 10.33
C LEU A 137 15.35 -14.71 11.03
N GLN A 138 14.89 -15.83 11.59
CA GLN A 138 15.74 -16.86 12.21
C GLN A 138 16.80 -16.28 13.17
N GLY A 139 16.40 -15.36 14.04
CA GLY A 139 17.27 -14.73 15.05
C GLY A 139 17.92 -13.41 14.61
N GLU A 140 17.76 -13.00 13.36
CA GLU A 140 18.25 -11.73 12.84
C GLU A 140 17.11 -10.72 12.66
N VAL A 141 17.33 -9.48 13.11
CA VAL A 141 16.39 -8.38 12.92
C VAL A 141 16.81 -7.58 11.70
N ASP A 142 15.93 -7.50 10.71
CA ASP A 142 16.07 -6.61 9.57
C ASP A 142 15.03 -5.50 9.62
N CYS A 143 15.45 -4.25 9.45
CA CYS A 143 14.61 -3.06 9.57
C CYS A 143 14.82 -2.14 8.36
N TRP A 144 13.72 -1.71 7.76
CA TRP A 144 13.71 -0.77 6.64
C TRP A 144 12.76 0.40 6.89
N PRO A 145 12.93 1.54 6.19
CA PRO A 145 12.02 2.67 6.32
C PRO A 145 10.57 2.26 6.07
N LEU A 146 9.66 2.65 6.98
CA LEU A 146 8.24 2.34 6.83
C LEU A 146 7.69 3.03 5.56
N PRO A 147 7.19 2.30 4.56
CA PRO A 147 6.56 2.91 3.41
C PRO A 147 5.21 3.49 3.83
N CYS A 148 5.03 4.80 3.67
CA CYS A 148 3.74 5.43 3.88
C CYS A 148 2.91 5.39 2.60
N PRO A 149 1.58 5.25 2.72
CA PRO A 149 0.70 5.35 1.56
C PRO A 149 0.80 6.77 0.96
N ASP A 150 0.84 6.86 -0.36
CA ASP A 150 0.74 8.14 -1.04
C ASP A 150 -0.62 8.77 -0.76
N VAL A 151 -0.61 10.00 -0.25
CA VAL A 151 -1.83 10.75 0.07
C VAL A 151 -2.07 11.84 -0.97
N GLU A 152 -3.15 11.70 -1.75
CA GLU A 152 -3.57 12.69 -2.75
C GLU A 152 -4.59 13.67 -2.16
N CYS A 153 -4.19 14.46 -1.18
CA CYS A 153 -5.02 15.52 -0.60
C CYS A 153 -4.32 16.86 -0.55
N GLU A 154 -5.11 17.91 -0.43
CA GLU A 154 -4.64 19.29 -0.40
C GLU A 154 -3.97 19.64 0.94
N PHE A 155 -4.48 19.04 2.03
CA PHE A 155 -4.07 19.28 3.40
C PHE A 155 -3.78 17.96 4.11
N SER A 156 -2.57 17.83 4.65
CA SER A 156 -2.17 16.66 5.43
C SER A 156 -1.52 17.06 6.76
N VAL A 157 -1.71 16.20 7.75
CA VAL A 157 -1.11 16.31 9.08
C VAL A 157 -0.28 15.07 9.34
N LEU A 158 0.84 15.20 10.06
CA LEU A 158 1.57 14.06 10.62
C LEU A 158 1.30 14.03 12.14
N PRO A 159 0.35 13.20 12.60
CA PRO A 159 -0.01 13.17 14.01
C PRO A 159 1.17 12.79 14.90
N GLU A 160 1.18 13.30 16.13
CA GLU A 160 2.19 12.94 17.12
C GLU A 160 2.15 11.43 17.40
N ASN A 161 3.32 10.79 17.39
CA ASN A 161 3.51 9.34 17.53
C ASN A 161 3.00 8.48 16.35
N GLU A 162 2.58 9.09 15.24
CA GLU A 162 2.31 8.39 13.99
C GLU A 162 3.45 8.64 12.98
N CYS A 163 3.68 7.67 12.10
CA CYS A 163 4.75 7.74 11.11
C CYS A 163 4.29 8.20 9.73
N CYS A 164 2.98 8.14 9.46
CA CYS A 164 2.45 8.42 8.14
C CYS A 164 1.47 9.59 8.15
N PRO A 165 1.52 10.44 7.11
CA PRO A 165 0.62 11.58 7.01
C PRO A 165 -0.81 11.12 6.75
N ARG A 166 -1.77 11.89 7.24
CA ARG A 166 -3.20 11.67 7.03
C ARG A 166 -3.84 12.93 6.49
N CYS A 167 -4.87 12.76 5.66
CA CYS A 167 -5.61 13.89 5.10
C CYS A 167 -6.51 14.52 6.17
N VAL A 168 -6.55 15.85 6.19
CA VAL A 168 -7.44 16.61 7.06
C VAL A 168 -8.32 17.53 6.22
N THR A 169 -9.54 17.76 6.69
CA THR A 169 -10.48 18.68 6.04
C THR A 169 -10.32 20.11 6.54
N ASP A 170 -9.85 20.30 7.77
CA ASP A 170 -9.54 21.61 8.33
C ASP A 170 -8.10 22.02 7.96
N PRO A 171 -7.90 23.05 7.11
CA PRO A 171 -6.58 23.53 6.73
C PRO A 171 -5.73 24.00 7.93
N CYS A 172 -6.38 24.43 9.01
CA CYS A 172 -5.68 24.98 10.17
C CYS A 172 -5.01 23.89 11.03
N GLN A 173 -5.45 22.64 10.89
CA GLN A 173 -4.83 21.46 11.51
C GLN A 173 -3.72 20.84 10.66
N ALA A 174 -3.53 21.31 9.42
CA ALA A 174 -2.58 20.71 8.49
C ALA A 174 -1.15 21.20 8.72
N ASP A 175 -0.20 20.27 8.82
CA ASP A 175 1.24 20.57 8.88
C ASP A 175 1.80 20.82 7.48
N THR A 176 1.32 20.04 6.50
CA THR A 176 1.80 20.07 5.12
C THR A 176 0.64 20.40 4.19
N ILE A 177 0.92 21.25 3.19
CA ILE A 177 -0.07 21.77 2.26
C ILE A 177 0.48 21.71 0.86
N ARG A 178 -0.34 21.26 -0.09
CA ARG A 178 -0.02 21.40 -1.51
C ARG A 178 -0.41 22.81 -1.97
N ASN A 179 0.54 23.73 -1.90
CA ASN A 179 0.30 25.14 -2.20
C ASN A 179 -0.21 25.35 -3.63
N ASP A 180 -1.36 25.99 -3.76
CA ASP A 180 -1.95 26.46 -5.00
C ASP A 180 -1.76 27.98 -5.09
N ILE A 181 -0.84 28.41 -5.97
CA ILE A 181 -0.51 29.82 -6.20
C ILE A 181 -1.68 30.64 -6.75
N THR A 182 -2.74 30.00 -7.25
CA THR A 182 -3.95 30.69 -7.73
C THR A 182 -4.89 31.07 -6.59
N LYS A 183 -4.68 30.52 -5.39
CA LYS A 183 -5.44 30.81 -4.19
C LYS A 183 -4.73 31.85 -3.35
N THR A 184 -5.49 32.84 -2.88
CA THR A 184 -5.02 33.92 -2.02
C THR A 184 -5.99 34.14 -0.87
N CYS A 185 -5.50 34.72 0.21
CA CYS A 185 -6.29 35.15 1.35
C CYS A 185 -6.37 36.68 1.39
N LEU A 186 -7.45 37.22 1.95
CA LEU A 186 -7.60 38.65 2.23
C LEU A 186 -7.52 38.87 3.73
N ASP A 187 -6.52 39.62 4.19
CA ASP A 187 -6.43 39.97 5.62
C ASP A 187 -7.45 41.04 6.01
N GLU A 188 -7.51 41.38 7.31
CA GLU A 188 -8.49 42.34 7.84
C GLU A 188 -8.34 43.77 7.27
N MET A 189 -7.21 44.09 6.65
CA MET A 189 -6.96 45.37 5.96
C MET A 189 -7.19 45.26 4.44
N ASN A 190 -7.81 44.18 3.97
CA ASN A 190 -8.01 43.85 2.56
C ASN A 190 -6.70 43.69 1.77
N VAL A 191 -5.60 43.37 2.44
CA VAL A 191 -4.34 43.07 1.74
C VAL A 191 -4.38 41.64 1.24
N VAL A 192 -4.09 41.45 -0.04
CA VAL A 192 -3.99 40.13 -0.67
C VAL A 192 -2.71 39.44 -0.19
N ARG A 193 -2.87 38.26 0.40
CA ARG A 193 -1.79 37.38 0.87
C ARG A 193 -1.75 36.13 -0.01
N PHE A 194 -0.59 35.80 -0.55
CA PHE A 194 -0.41 34.55 -1.30
C PHE A 194 -0.41 33.35 -0.36
N THR A 195 -0.87 32.19 -0.84
CA THR A 195 -0.74 30.95 -0.10
C THR A 195 0.71 30.71 0.34
N GLY A 196 0.90 30.27 1.59
CA GLY A 196 2.19 30.07 2.25
C GLY A 196 2.69 31.31 2.98
N SER A 197 2.11 32.49 2.74
CA SER A 197 2.48 33.72 3.46
C SER A 197 2.05 33.64 4.93
N SER A 198 2.91 34.12 5.82
CA SER A 198 2.61 34.31 7.24
C SER A 198 2.74 35.79 7.62
N TRP A 199 1.90 36.27 8.53
CA TRP A 199 1.90 37.66 9.00
C TRP A 199 1.38 37.75 10.44
N ILE A 200 1.84 38.76 11.18
CA ILE A 200 1.25 39.11 12.47
C ILE A 200 -0.11 39.76 12.21
N LYS A 201 -1.17 39.31 12.90
CA LYS A 201 -2.52 39.84 12.74
C LYS A 201 -2.54 41.32 13.16
N HIS A 202 -3.10 42.17 12.30
CA HIS A 202 -3.22 43.59 12.56
C HIS A 202 -3.94 43.87 13.88
N GLY A 203 -3.43 44.81 14.66
CA GLY A 203 -3.97 45.13 15.99
C GLY A 203 -3.63 44.09 17.08
N THR A 204 -2.78 43.12 16.79
CA THR A 204 -2.21 42.18 17.77
C THR A 204 -0.69 42.14 17.64
N GLU A 205 0.02 41.76 18.70
CA GLU A 205 1.48 41.54 18.64
C GLU A 205 1.85 40.05 18.72
N CYS A 206 0.95 39.22 19.27
CA CYS A 206 1.22 37.81 19.55
C CYS A 206 0.40 36.83 18.70
N THR A 207 -0.35 37.29 17.70
CA THR A 207 -1.13 36.40 16.81
C THR A 207 -0.45 36.28 15.46
N LEU A 208 0.00 35.07 15.11
CA LEU A 208 0.58 34.75 13.81
C LEU A 208 -0.48 34.07 12.94
N CYS A 209 -0.77 34.65 11.78
CA CYS A 209 -1.67 34.09 10.78
C CYS A 209 -0.90 33.57 9.58
N GLN A 210 -1.42 32.52 8.94
CA GLN A 210 -0.90 31.95 7.70
C GLN A 210 -2.03 31.74 6.69
N CYS A 211 -1.76 32.01 5.42
CA CYS A 211 -2.68 31.72 4.31
C CYS A 211 -2.43 30.31 3.78
N LYS A 212 -3.45 29.45 3.84
CA LYS A 212 -3.44 28.05 3.42
C LYS A 212 -4.49 27.84 2.32
N ASN A 213 -4.10 27.95 1.05
CA ASN A 213 -4.99 27.80 -0.13
C ASN A 213 -6.31 28.60 -0.09
N GLY A 214 -6.26 29.82 0.45
CA GLY A 214 -7.43 30.70 0.59
C GLY A 214 -8.09 30.66 1.97
N HIS A 215 -7.59 29.83 2.88
CA HIS A 215 -8.02 29.79 4.28
C HIS A 215 -7.01 30.49 5.18
N ILE A 216 -7.47 31.39 6.06
CA ILE A 216 -6.62 32.06 7.04
C ILE A 216 -6.63 31.25 8.32
N CYS A 217 -5.46 30.80 8.74
CA CYS A 217 -5.27 30.03 9.97
C CYS A 217 -4.35 30.82 10.90
N CYS A 218 -4.84 31.20 12.08
CA CYS A 218 -4.09 31.98 13.03
C CYS A 218 -3.88 31.20 14.33
N SER A 219 -2.68 31.31 14.89
CA SER A 219 -2.33 30.84 16.23
C SER A 219 -1.84 32.01 17.08
N VAL A 220 -2.08 31.93 18.38
CA VAL A 220 -1.63 32.94 19.35
C VAL A 220 -0.46 32.34 20.12
N ASP A 221 0.62 33.09 20.26
CA ASP A 221 1.73 32.74 21.14
C ASP A 221 1.40 33.21 22.58
N PRO A 222 1.12 32.27 23.50
CA PRO A 222 0.79 32.62 24.88
C PRO A 222 2.00 33.15 25.67
N GLN A 223 3.24 32.86 25.27
CA GLN A 223 4.43 33.38 25.94
C GLN A 223 4.63 34.85 25.61
N CYS A 224 4.45 35.24 24.35
CA CYS A 224 4.43 36.64 23.93
C CYS A 224 3.40 37.47 24.71
N LEU A 225 2.21 36.93 24.97
CA LEU A 225 1.18 37.62 25.76
C LEU A 225 1.56 37.86 27.22
N GLN A 226 2.47 37.06 27.79
CA GLN A 226 2.94 37.23 29.17
C GLN A 226 4.00 38.33 29.32
N GLU A 227 4.61 38.77 28.21
CA GLU A 227 5.66 39.78 28.18
C GLU A 227 5.15 41.19 27.83
N LEU A 228 3.85 41.33 27.53
CA LEU A 228 3.15 42.59 27.26
C LEU A 228 2.49 43.19 28.51
#